data_AF-A0A1I6J4T3-F1
#
_entry.id   AF-A0A1I6J4T3-F1
#
_cell.length_a   1.000
_cell.length_b   1.000
_cell.length_c   1.000
_cell.angle_alpha   90.00
_cell.angle_beta   90.00
_cell.angle_gamma   90.00
#
_symmetry.space_group_name_H-M   'P 1'
#
loop_
_entity.id
_entity.type
_entity.pdbx_description
1 polymer ?
#
loop_
_entity_poly.entity_id
_entity_poly.type
_entity_poly.pdbx_seq_one_letter_code
_entity_poly.pdbx_strand_id
1 'polypeptide(L)'
;MEPSTPVEVEILNCDKPAIGVVATEDSGDAIARIALRANRRGYSLLVAYQGESEPESVEIAREASAIVVSATDSDFVDDIGEYYLSETAQELGFPGVVLHENHDEYVDYDAIRQSERTATEGFYAIRSPTRSDRSQACEILAGIPAYNEGRKIHEVVTETRKYADATVVVDDGSADDTADLARRAGAVVVEHERNRGYGAALQTLFKEADRRNADHLVILDGDGQHDPSDIHKLVDRQRTTGAELVVGDRFGDGAESEVPLYRRFGLTVVNVLTNLSMGVVRSDAWVADTQNGFRAYDRQAIRTLATADSLGEHMNASTDILHHAHNHKYDIEEVGTTVRYDIENASTHNPVKHGAIIVSNLLRTVERKHPVLVLGMPGFLSTFVGLGIAYWTISSYIQTNEFSLGFAMVASFTTLVGVFACFSAIILHSLQTHYG
;
A
#
# COMPACT_ATOMS: atom_id res chain seq x y z
N MET A 1 -9.90 42.34 49.97
CA MET A 1 -10.36 41.10 50.64
C MET A 1 -11.65 40.69 49.97
N GLU A 2 -11.53 39.84 48.96
CA GLU A 2 -12.46 38.75 48.66
C GLU A 2 -11.58 37.74 47.92
N PRO A 3 -11.37 36.52 48.46
CA PRO A 3 -10.68 35.48 47.71
C PRO A 3 -11.63 35.03 46.60
N SER A 4 -11.19 35.15 45.36
CA SER A 4 -11.88 34.55 44.22
C SER A 4 -12.04 33.05 44.47
N THR A 5 -13.29 32.62 44.43
CA THR A 5 -13.74 31.24 44.61
C THR A 5 -12.89 30.29 43.76
N PRO A 6 -12.40 29.16 44.29
CA PRO A 6 -11.78 28.14 43.45
C PRO A 6 -12.83 27.63 42.47
N VAL A 7 -12.49 27.64 41.18
CA VAL A 7 -13.27 26.98 40.13
C VAL A 7 -13.47 25.54 40.59
N GLU A 8 -14.73 25.09 40.70
CA GLU A 8 -15.04 23.67 40.88
C GLU A 8 -14.48 22.92 39.68
N VAL A 9 -13.28 22.37 39.84
CA VAL A 9 -12.70 21.43 38.90
C VAL A 9 -13.47 20.13 39.07
N GLU A 10 -14.38 19.86 38.14
CA GLU A 10 -14.91 18.53 37.92
C GLU A 10 -13.71 17.58 37.77
N ILE A 11 -13.52 16.68 38.73
CA ILE A 11 -12.38 15.76 38.77
C ILE A 11 -12.45 14.89 37.52
N LEU A 12 -11.71 15.29 36.48
CA LEU A 12 -11.52 14.51 35.27
C LEU A 12 -10.85 13.20 35.69
N ASN A 13 -11.35 12.07 35.18
CA ASN A 13 -10.71 10.78 35.43
C ASN A 13 -9.42 10.70 34.58
N CYS A 14 -8.29 11.09 35.18
CA CYS A 14 -7.03 11.33 34.49
C CYS A 14 -6.17 10.05 34.42
N ASP A 15 -6.60 9.03 33.68
CA ASP A 15 -5.82 7.79 33.48
C ASP A 15 -4.62 7.97 32.50
N LYS A 16 -4.51 9.14 31.87
CA LYS A 16 -3.50 9.49 30.85
C LYS A 16 -2.84 10.82 31.19
N PRO A 17 -1.61 11.09 30.74
CA PRO A 17 -0.98 12.39 30.90
C PRO A 17 -1.76 13.48 30.15
N ALA A 18 -1.68 14.71 30.63
CA ALA A 18 -2.20 15.87 29.90
C ALA A 18 -1.21 16.29 28.79
N ILE A 19 -1.70 16.92 27.73
CA ILE A 19 -0.87 17.58 26.72
C ILE A 19 -0.81 19.05 27.09
N GLY A 20 0.38 19.60 27.30
CA GLY A 20 0.60 21.01 27.61
C GLY A 20 1.08 21.78 26.38
N VAL A 21 0.46 22.92 26.08
CA VAL A 21 0.85 23.82 24.99
C VAL A 21 0.91 25.26 25.51
N VAL A 22 1.88 26.05 25.06
CA VAL A 22 1.97 27.49 25.39
C VAL A 22 1.38 28.30 24.25
N ALA A 23 0.24 28.96 24.44
CA ALA A 23 -0.39 29.80 23.43
C ALA A 23 0.41 31.07 23.14
N THR A 24 0.59 31.33 21.85
CA THR A 24 1.10 32.59 21.27
C THR A 24 0.01 33.26 20.42
N GLU A 25 0.18 34.54 20.07
CA GLU A 25 -0.83 35.32 19.31
C GLU A 25 -1.22 34.65 17.98
N ASP A 26 -0.27 34.01 17.28
CA ASP A 26 -0.49 33.41 15.95
C ASP A 26 -0.82 31.90 15.98
N SER A 27 -1.01 31.29 17.16
CA SER A 27 -1.12 29.83 17.32
C SER A 27 -2.55 29.26 17.33
N GLY A 28 -3.58 30.08 17.12
CA GLY A 28 -4.99 29.69 17.30
C GLY A 28 -5.43 28.47 16.50
N ASP A 29 -5.17 28.45 15.19
CA ASP A 29 -5.51 27.33 14.30
C ASP A 29 -4.81 26.03 14.71
N ALA A 30 -3.55 26.14 15.14
CA ALA A 30 -2.75 25.00 15.56
C ALA A 30 -3.27 24.40 16.87
N ILE A 31 -3.56 25.25 17.86
CA ILE A 31 -4.12 24.83 19.16
C ILE A 31 -5.49 24.19 18.99
N ALA A 32 -6.34 24.74 18.13
CA ALA A 32 -7.64 24.14 17.79
C ALA A 32 -7.50 22.73 17.23
N ARG A 33 -6.55 22.52 16.29
CA ARG A 33 -6.26 21.20 15.72
C ARG A 33 -5.74 20.22 16.78
N ILE A 34 -4.87 20.68 17.67
CA ILE A 34 -4.32 19.87 18.76
C ILE A 34 -5.45 19.46 19.71
N ALA A 35 -6.30 20.40 20.14
CA ALA A 35 -7.42 20.15 21.04
C ALA A 35 -8.40 19.11 20.50
N LEU A 36 -8.83 19.27 19.23
CA LEU A 36 -9.75 18.32 18.59
C LEU A 36 -9.17 16.89 18.51
N ARG A 37 -7.86 16.76 18.31
CA ARG A 37 -7.18 15.46 18.23
C ARG A 37 -6.95 14.83 19.59
N ALA A 38 -6.54 15.62 20.57
CA ALA A 38 -6.35 15.20 21.95
C ALA A 38 -7.67 14.62 22.49
N ASN A 39 -8.78 15.35 22.33
CA ASN A 39 -10.11 14.93 22.76
C ASN A 39 -10.56 13.62 22.09
N ARG A 40 -10.37 13.47 20.76
CA ARG A 40 -10.70 12.22 20.05
C ARG A 40 -9.90 11.01 20.54
N ARG A 41 -8.71 11.22 21.09
CA ARG A 41 -7.83 10.18 21.63
C ARG A 41 -7.93 10.06 23.16
N GLY A 42 -8.80 10.83 23.79
CA GLY A 42 -9.04 10.84 25.23
C GLY A 42 -7.87 11.42 26.03
N TYR A 43 -7.11 12.36 25.46
CA TYR A 43 -6.11 13.17 26.17
C TYR A 43 -6.70 14.55 26.48
N SER A 44 -6.42 15.08 27.67
CA SER A 44 -6.80 16.45 28.05
C SER A 44 -5.73 17.44 27.57
N LEU A 45 -6.16 18.60 27.09
CA LEU A 45 -5.26 19.68 26.68
C LEU A 45 -5.20 20.77 27.74
N LEU A 46 -3.99 21.10 28.20
CA LEU A 46 -3.65 22.26 29.03
C LEU A 46 -3.04 23.34 28.13
N VAL A 47 -3.58 24.54 28.15
CA VAL A 47 -3.08 25.68 27.35
C VAL A 47 -2.65 26.79 28.29
N ALA A 48 -1.35 27.04 28.39
CA ALA A 48 -0.80 28.17 29.12
C ALA A 48 -0.69 29.38 28.19
N TYR A 49 -0.98 30.60 28.65
CA TYR A 49 -0.76 31.82 27.86
C TYR A 49 -0.04 32.89 28.67
N GLN A 50 0.65 33.78 27.94
CA GLN A 50 1.42 34.87 28.51
C GLN A 50 0.80 36.22 28.15
N GLY A 51 0.49 37.06 29.14
CA GLY A 51 0.00 38.43 28.94
C GLY A 51 -1.21 38.79 29.80
N GLU A 52 -1.45 40.10 29.98
CA GLU A 52 -2.61 40.61 30.73
C GLU A 52 -3.93 40.45 29.96
N SER A 53 -3.87 40.24 28.64
CA SER A 53 -5.03 40.02 27.76
C SER A 53 -5.03 38.61 27.18
N GLU A 54 -6.17 37.92 27.24
CA GLU A 54 -6.35 36.59 26.63
C GLU A 54 -6.22 36.68 25.09
N PRO A 55 -5.28 35.95 24.47
CA PRO A 55 -5.19 35.85 23.01
C PRO A 55 -6.44 35.16 22.43
N GLU A 56 -6.78 35.45 21.16
CA GLU A 56 -7.87 34.77 20.43
C GLU A 56 -7.67 33.25 20.39
N SER A 57 -6.41 32.79 20.37
CA SER A 57 -6.04 31.37 20.41
C SER A 57 -6.50 30.65 21.70
N VAL A 58 -6.66 31.37 22.81
CA VAL A 58 -7.14 30.84 24.10
C VAL A 58 -8.66 30.71 24.13
N GLU A 59 -9.38 31.62 23.49
CA GLU A 59 -10.84 31.54 23.36
C GLU A 59 -11.24 30.30 22.54
N ILE A 60 -10.57 30.09 21.41
CA ILE A 60 -10.74 28.90 20.56
C ILE A 60 -10.40 27.62 21.33
N ALA A 61 -9.35 27.65 22.16
CA ALA A 61 -8.98 26.50 22.99
C ALA A 61 -10.07 26.15 24.02
N ARG A 62 -10.70 27.14 24.67
CA ARG A 62 -11.83 26.92 25.59
C ARG A 62 -13.03 26.31 24.88
N GLU A 63 -13.38 26.80 23.69
CA GLU A 63 -14.46 26.21 22.88
C GLU A 63 -14.18 24.74 22.54
N ALA A 64 -12.91 24.40 22.32
CA ALA A 64 -12.45 23.03 22.10
C ALA A 64 -12.26 22.22 23.40
N SER A 65 -12.81 22.67 24.53
CA SER A 65 -12.75 22.01 25.85
C SER A 65 -11.32 21.86 26.43
N ALA A 66 -10.40 22.75 26.08
CA ALA A 66 -9.09 22.82 26.70
C ALA A 66 -9.14 23.53 28.07
N ILE A 67 -8.26 23.12 28.98
CA ILE A 67 -8.07 23.74 30.29
C ILE A 67 -7.05 24.86 30.15
N VAL A 68 -7.43 26.09 30.47
CA VAL A 68 -6.58 27.28 30.29
C VAL A 68 -5.87 27.63 31.59
N VAL A 69 -4.57 27.89 31.50
CA VAL A 69 -3.70 28.29 32.60
C VAL A 69 -3.15 29.69 32.33
N SER A 70 -3.36 30.62 33.27
CA SER A 70 -2.86 32.00 33.18
C SER A 70 -1.55 32.13 33.94
N ALA A 71 -0.50 32.64 33.28
CA ALA A 71 0.79 32.92 33.92
C ALA A 71 0.91 34.44 34.21
N THR A 72 0.57 34.86 35.42
CA THR A 72 0.72 36.24 35.90
C THR A 72 1.99 36.37 36.75
N ASP A 73 3.14 36.72 36.15
CA ASP A 73 4.19 37.55 36.77
C ASP A 73 5.38 37.84 35.83
N SER A 74 6.00 39.01 36.01
CA SER A 74 6.77 39.76 35.00
C SER A 74 8.29 39.48 34.88
N ASP A 75 8.77 38.26 35.13
CA ASP A 75 10.20 37.91 34.95
C ASP A 75 10.32 36.62 34.13
N PHE A 76 10.26 36.72 32.79
CA PHE A 76 10.25 35.55 31.90
C PHE A 76 11.62 35.23 31.28
N VAL A 77 12.03 33.98 31.44
CA VAL A 77 13.02 33.24 30.63
C VAL A 77 12.30 31.97 30.13
N ASP A 78 12.62 31.49 28.93
CA ASP A 78 11.90 30.49 28.11
C ASP A 78 11.40 29.18 28.82
N ASP A 79 11.87 28.83 30.02
CA ASP A 79 11.54 27.57 30.74
C ASP A 79 10.27 27.63 31.65
N ILE A 80 9.57 28.78 31.76
CA ILE A 80 8.51 28.97 32.77
C ILE A 80 7.13 28.42 32.35
N GLY A 81 6.82 28.39 31.05
CA GLY A 81 5.57 27.78 30.56
C GLY A 81 5.46 26.29 30.89
N GLU A 82 6.60 25.59 30.84
CA GLU A 82 6.72 24.18 31.24
C GLU A 82 6.41 23.97 32.72
N TYR A 83 6.88 24.89 33.57
CA TYR A 83 6.67 24.84 35.02
C TYR A 83 5.18 24.92 35.37
N TYR A 84 4.46 25.93 34.87
CA TYR A 84 3.03 26.11 35.16
C TYR A 84 2.15 24.98 34.60
N LEU A 85 2.48 24.48 33.40
CA LEU A 85 1.78 23.33 32.82
C LEU A 85 2.00 22.05 33.65
N SER A 86 3.21 21.86 34.16
CA SER A 86 3.56 20.72 35.02
C SER A 86 2.88 20.80 36.39
N GLU A 87 2.94 21.97 37.03
CA GLU A 87 2.30 22.23 38.33
C GLU A 87 0.78 22.04 38.23
N THR A 88 0.15 22.64 37.22
CA THR A 88 -1.30 22.50 37.00
C THR A 88 -1.69 21.04 36.72
N ALA A 89 -0.91 20.33 35.89
CA ALA A 89 -1.18 18.92 35.61
C ALA A 89 -1.11 18.06 36.89
N GLN A 90 -0.15 18.35 37.76
CA GLN A 90 0.01 17.66 39.04
C GLN A 90 -1.15 17.97 40.01
N GLU A 91 -1.58 19.23 40.11
CA GLU A 91 -2.73 19.64 40.95
C GLU A 91 -4.04 19.01 40.49
N LEU A 92 -4.23 18.87 39.17
CA LEU A 92 -5.40 18.24 38.56
C LEU A 92 -5.34 16.70 38.59
N GLY A 93 -4.28 16.12 39.15
CA GLY A 93 -4.15 14.67 39.35
C GLY A 93 -3.78 13.88 38.09
N PHE A 94 -3.21 14.51 37.07
CA PHE A 94 -2.68 13.78 35.92
C PHE A 94 -1.41 13.00 36.30
N PRO A 95 -1.18 11.80 35.73
CA PRO A 95 0.04 11.01 35.96
C PRO A 95 1.29 11.66 35.37
N GLY A 96 1.14 12.63 34.47
CA GLY A 96 2.22 13.40 33.87
C GLY A 96 1.72 14.47 32.91
N VAL A 97 2.64 15.26 32.35
CA VAL A 97 2.37 16.23 31.29
C VAL A 97 3.32 16.02 30.10
N VAL A 98 2.78 16.15 28.89
CA VAL A 98 3.52 16.15 27.64
C VAL A 98 3.60 17.55 27.08
N LEU A 99 4.78 18.17 27.15
CA LEU A 99 5.00 19.56 26.78
C LEU A 99 5.26 19.67 25.28
N HIS A 100 4.35 20.30 24.54
CA HIS A 100 4.41 20.43 23.09
C HIS A 100 4.74 21.87 22.70
N GLU A 101 6.02 22.10 22.42
CA GLU A 101 6.61 23.43 22.18
C GLU A 101 6.27 24.00 20.79
N ASN A 102 6.27 23.16 19.74
CA ASN A 102 6.08 23.62 18.36
C ASN A 102 4.65 23.36 17.86
N HIS A 103 3.84 24.43 17.75
CA HIS A 103 2.44 24.36 17.32
C HIS A 103 2.23 23.81 15.90
N ASP A 104 3.23 23.92 15.02
CA ASP A 104 3.13 23.42 13.65
C ASP A 104 3.43 21.92 13.53
N GLU A 105 3.96 21.31 14.58
CA GLU A 105 4.30 19.90 14.60
C GLU A 105 3.17 19.03 15.16
N TYR A 106 3.12 17.78 14.73
CA TYR A 106 2.14 16.84 15.25
C TYR A 106 2.62 16.23 16.56
N VAL A 107 1.75 16.21 17.56
CA VAL A 107 1.91 15.41 18.77
C VAL A 107 1.96 13.91 18.37
N ASP A 108 3.07 13.23 18.66
CA ASP A 108 3.22 11.79 18.44
C ASP A 108 2.68 11.00 19.64
N TYR A 109 1.39 10.65 19.58
CA TYR A 109 0.72 9.90 20.64
C TYR A 109 1.23 8.46 20.81
N ASP A 110 1.81 7.85 19.77
CA ASP A 110 2.32 6.48 19.87
C ASP A 110 3.65 6.47 20.64
N ALA A 111 4.50 7.48 20.40
CA ALA A 111 5.72 7.70 21.17
C ALA A 111 5.42 8.07 22.64
N ILE A 112 4.36 8.87 22.90
CA ILE A 112 3.88 9.14 24.28
C ILE A 112 3.47 7.85 24.99
N ARG A 113 2.76 6.95 24.30
CA ARG A 113 2.33 5.67 24.88
C ARG A 113 3.52 4.75 25.19
N GLN A 114 4.61 4.85 24.43
CA GLN A 114 5.82 4.08 24.66
C GLN A 114 6.63 4.62 25.86
N SER A 115 6.68 5.94 26.03
CA SER A 115 7.31 6.56 27.19
C SER A 115 6.51 6.31 28.48
N GLU A 116 5.18 6.30 28.43
CA GLU A 116 4.29 5.90 29.53
C GLU A 116 4.65 4.52 30.11
N ARG A 117 4.91 3.53 29.24
CA ARG A 117 5.28 2.16 29.66
C ARG A 117 6.63 2.06 30.35
N THR A 118 7.48 3.07 30.17
CA THR A 118 8.87 3.10 30.65
C THR A 118 9.04 4.07 31.82
N ALA A 119 8.02 4.90 32.11
CA ALA A 119 8.04 5.87 33.20
C ALA A 119 8.00 5.16 34.57
N THR A 120 8.85 5.63 35.48
CA THR A 120 8.93 5.15 36.87
C THR A 120 7.75 5.68 37.69
N GLU A 121 7.35 5.01 38.79
CA GLU A 121 6.28 5.48 39.68
C GLU A 121 6.49 6.95 40.12
N GLY A 122 5.59 7.84 39.71
CA GLY A 122 5.63 9.28 40.02
C GLY A 122 5.12 10.16 38.88
N PHE A 123 4.88 11.44 39.16
CA PHE A 123 4.57 12.44 38.13
C PHE A 123 5.77 12.64 37.20
N TYR A 124 5.54 12.66 35.89
CA TYR A 124 6.58 12.92 34.89
C TYR A 124 6.19 14.08 33.96
N ALA A 125 7.15 14.93 33.64
CA ALA A 125 7.05 15.90 32.55
C ALA A 125 7.98 15.43 31.43
N ILE A 126 7.42 15.15 30.26
CA ILE A 126 8.20 14.84 29.05
C ILE A 126 7.94 15.89 28.00
N ARG A 127 8.97 16.32 27.28
CA ARG A 127 8.75 17.06 26.04
C ARG A 127 8.13 16.11 25.03
N SER A 128 7.11 16.60 24.32
CA SER A 128 6.47 15.87 23.24
C SER A 128 7.56 15.39 22.31
N PRO A 129 7.69 14.08 22.04
CA PRO A 129 8.33 13.66 20.80
C PRO A 129 7.50 14.30 19.70
N THR A 130 8.00 15.41 19.16
CA THR A 130 7.36 16.04 18.03
C THR A 130 7.79 15.25 16.81
N ARG A 131 6.82 14.93 15.96
CA ARG A 131 7.14 14.35 14.67
C ARG A 131 7.68 15.48 13.79
N SER A 132 8.96 15.83 13.98
CA SER A 132 9.75 16.69 13.08
C SER A 132 10.02 16.02 11.72
N ASP A 133 9.48 14.81 11.49
CA ASP A 133 9.73 14.00 10.31
C ASP A 133 8.91 14.42 9.07
N ARG A 134 8.87 15.74 8.82
CA ARG A 134 8.85 16.26 7.44
C ARG A 134 10.25 16.61 6.94
N SER A 135 11.31 16.39 7.75
CA SER A 135 12.69 16.76 7.38
C SER A 135 13.64 15.59 7.06
N GLN A 136 13.22 14.33 7.07
CA GLN A 136 13.90 13.31 6.25
C GLN A 136 12.97 12.91 5.11
N ALA A 137 13.11 13.61 3.97
CA ALA A 137 12.66 13.05 2.71
C ALA A 137 13.38 11.71 2.54
N CYS A 138 12.63 10.61 2.69
CA CYS A 138 13.14 9.28 2.44
C CYS A 138 13.19 9.12 0.93
N GLU A 139 14.37 9.24 0.32
CA GLU A 139 14.46 9.16 -1.13
C GLU A 139 14.06 7.75 -1.61
N ILE A 140 14.62 6.71 -1.00
CA ILE A 140 14.30 5.31 -1.31
C ILE A 140 13.84 4.59 -0.04
N LEU A 141 12.55 4.25 0.00
CA LEU A 141 11.98 3.38 1.01
C LEU A 141 11.88 1.95 0.46
N ALA A 142 12.54 1.00 1.10
CA ALA A 142 12.30 -0.42 0.82
C ALA A 142 11.16 -0.96 1.68
N GLY A 143 10.18 -1.61 1.04
CA GLY A 143 9.02 -2.23 1.68
C GLY A 143 9.04 -3.75 1.52
N ILE A 144 8.97 -4.48 2.63
CA ILE A 144 9.00 -5.95 2.63
C ILE A 144 7.74 -6.49 3.32
N PRO A 145 6.77 -7.04 2.58
CA PRO A 145 5.69 -7.80 3.18
C PRO A 145 6.23 -9.15 3.66
N ALA A 146 5.90 -9.55 4.89
CA ALA A 146 6.40 -10.78 5.50
C ALA A 146 5.29 -11.56 6.21
N TYR A 147 5.33 -12.89 6.09
CA TYR A 147 4.47 -13.81 6.85
C TYR A 147 5.18 -15.16 7.04
N ASN A 148 5.61 -15.46 8.26
CA ASN A 148 6.42 -16.63 8.63
C ASN A 148 7.75 -16.74 7.84
N GLU A 149 8.47 -15.62 7.74
CA GLU A 149 9.73 -15.49 7.02
C GLU A 149 10.98 -15.48 7.93
N GLY A 150 10.85 -15.99 9.17
CA GLY A 150 11.90 -15.88 10.18
C GLY A 150 13.26 -16.47 9.75
N ARG A 151 13.28 -17.39 8.77
CA ARG A 151 14.54 -17.99 8.29
C ARG A 151 15.41 -17.04 7.46
N LYS A 152 14.80 -16.13 6.70
CA LYS A 152 15.49 -15.31 5.68
C LYS A 152 15.38 -13.81 5.95
N ILE A 153 14.34 -13.36 6.65
CA ILE A 153 14.03 -11.93 6.81
C ILE A 153 15.19 -11.11 7.39
N HIS A 154 15.98 -11.67 8.30
CA HIS A 154 17.14 -10.98 8.88
C HIS A 154 18.21 -10.66 7.83
N GLU A 155 18.54 -11.63 6.98
CA GLU A 155 19.51 -11.46 5.88
C GLU A 155 18.96 -10.49 4.83
N VAL A 156 17.71 -10.67 4.42
CA VAL A 156 17.04 -9.80 3.44
C VAL A 156 17.09 -8.35 3.90
N VAL A 157 16.63 -8.05 5.12
CA VAL A 157 16.66 -6.68 5.65
C VAL A 157 18.09 -6.14 5.73
N THR A 158 19.05 -6.96 6.17
CA THR A 158 20.45 -6.53 6.30
C THR A 158 21.05 -6.13 4.94
N GLU A 159 20.76 -6.89 3.89
CA GLU A 159 21.23 -6.59 2.54
C GLU A 159 20.46 -5.41 1.92
N THR A 160 19.13 -5.35 2.07
CA THR A 160 18.30 -4.26 1.56
C THR A 160 18.72 -2.89 2.08
N ARG A 161 19.09 -2.79 3.36
CA ARG A 161 19.52 -1.53 3.98
C ARG A 161 20.79 -0.93 3.38
N LYS A 162 21.54 -1.68 2.57
CA LYS A 162 22.70 -1.15 1.83
C LYS A 162 22.30 -0.28 0.63
N TYR A 163 21.05 -0.40 0.18
CA TYR A 163 20.57 0.15 -1.08
C TYR A 163 19.33 1.06 -0.93
N ALA A 164 18.82 1.23 0.29
CA ALA A 164 17.66 2.07 0.62
C ALA A 164 17.92 2.90 1.89
N ASP A 165 17.37 4.11 1.96
CA ASP A 165 17.53 5.01 3.12
C ASP A 165 16.80 4.47 4.36
N ALA A 166 15.66 3.84 4.13
CA ALA A 166 14.87 3.19 5.16
C ALA A 166 14.30 1.86 4.66
N THR A 167 14.07 0.94 5.60
CA THR A 167 13.43 -0.35 5.32
C THR A 167 12.26 -0.53 6.28
N VAL A 168 11.09 -0.78 5.72
CA VAL A 168 9.86 -1.09 6.45
C VAL A 168 9.48 -2.53 6.15
N VAL A 169 9.31 -3.33 7.20
CA VAL A 169 8.77 -4.68 7.11
C VAL A 169 7.33 -4.63 7.64
N VAL A 170 6.38 -5.14 6.86
CA VAL A 170 5.01 -5.36 7.33
C VAL A 170 4.86 -6.84 7.65
N ASP A 171 4.80 -7.15 8.94
CA ASP A 171 4.53 -8.50 9.43
C ASP A 171 3.02 -8.75 9.44
N ASP A 172 2.53 -9.63 8.58
CA ASP A 172 1.11 -9.93 8.43
C ASP A 172 0.64 -10.98 9.44
N GLY A 173 0.96 -10.76 10.73
CA GLY A 173 0.57 -11.62 11.84
C GLY A 173 1.28 -12.98 11.84
N SER A 174 2.61 -12.98 11.77
CA SER A 174 3.41 -14.20 11.80
C SER A 174 3.30 -14.93 13.15
N ALA A 175 3.50 -16.25 13.12
CA ALA A 175 3.53 -17.09 14.32
C ALA A 175 4.96 -17.43 14.78
N ASP A 176 5.97 -17.01 14.01
CA ASP A 176 7.39 -17.20 14.29
C ASP A 176 8.08 -15.86 14.65
N ASP A 177 9.41 -15.89 14.80
CA ASP A 177 10.20 -14.72 15.22
C ASP A 177 10.44 -13.69 14.08
N THR A 178 9.63 -13.68 13.01
CA THR A 178 9.80 -12.80 11.82
C THR A 178 9.94 -11.33 12.22
N ALA A 179 8.99 -10.80 12.98
CA ALA A 179 8.97 -9.40 13.38
C ALA A 179 10.21 -9.01 14.21
N ASP A 180 10.58 -9.86 15.17
CA ASP A 180 11.74 -9.61 16.03
C ASP A 180 13.07 -9.69 15.28
N LEU A 181 13.20 -10.62 14.34
CA LEU A 181 14.38 -10.74 13.48
C LEU A 181 14.53 -9.55 12.54
N ALA A 182 13.43 -9.05 11.99
CA ALA A 182 13.39 -7.84 11.17
C ALA A 182 13.81 -6.58 11.97
N ARG A 183 13.29 -6.42 13.20
CA ARG A 183 13.71 -5.34 14.11
C ARG A 183 15.19 -5.41 14.42
N ARG A 184 15.71 -6.60 14.74
CA ARG A 184 17.14 -6.81 15.02
C ARG A 184 18.04 -6.50 13.81
N ALA A 185 17.54 -6.71 12.59
CA ALA A 185 18.23 -6.31 11.36
C ALA A 185 18.15 -4.80 11.09
N GLY A 186 17.35 -4.06 11.86
CA GLY A 186 17.23 -2.60 11.81
C GLY A 186 16.14 -2.08 10.85
N ALA A 187 15.15 -2.90 10.50
CA ALA A 187 13.94 -2.41 9.85
C ALA A 187 12.96 -1.80 10.84
N VAL A 188 12.14 -0.86 10.36
CA VAL A 188 10.90 -0.49 11.05
C VAL A 188 9.85 -1.54 10.77
N VAL A 189 9.24 -2.09 11.83
CA VAL A 189 8.28 -3.19 11.69
C VAL A 189 6.87 -2.72 12.03
N VAL A 190 5.94 -2.93 11.10
CA VAL A 190 4.51 -2.74 11.31
C VAL A 190 3.84 -4.11 11.38
N GLU A 191 3.24 -4.44 12.51
CA GLU A 191 2.58 -5.74 12.71
C GLU A 191 1.08 -5.63 12.51
N HIS A 192 0.49 -6.59 11.81
CA HIS A 192 -0.94 -6.83 11.81
C HIS A 192 -1.33 -7.82 12.91
N GLU A 193 -2.45 -7.57 13.58
CA GLU A 193 -2.95 -8.45 14.66
C GLU A 193 -3.26 -9.89 14.21
N ARG A 194 -3.52 -10.07 12.91
CA ARG A 194 -3.79 -11.35 12.26
C ARG A 194 -3.36 -11.27 10.81
N ASN A 195 -3.19 -12.42 10.16
CA ASN A 195 -3.00 -12.48 8.71
C ASN A 195 -4.21 -11.88 7.97
N ARG A 196 -3.94 -10.83 7.19
CA ARG A 196 -4.90 -10.10 6.35
C ARG A 196 -4.63 -10.28 4.87
N GLY A 197 -3.59 -11.04 4.52
CA GLY A 197 -3.16 -11.36 3.18
C GLY A 197 -2.19 -10.34 2.60
N TYR A 198 -1.50 -10.78 1.53
CA TYR A 198 -0.45 -10.02 0.85
C TYR A 198 -0.88 -8.61 0.43
N GLY A 199 -2.08 -8.45 -0.14
CA GLY A 199 -2.57 -7.12 -0.55
C GLY A 199 -2.79 -6.15 0.61
N ALA A 200 -3.19 -6.65 1.79
CA ALA A 200 -3.30 -5.81 2.98
C ALA A 200 -1.92 -5.36 3.48
N ALA A 201 -0.91 -6.21 3.40
CA ALA A 201 0.47 -5.85 3.71
C ALA A 201 1.00 -4.77 2.75
N LEU A 202 0.75 -4.92 1.45
CA LEU A 202 1.08 -3.90 0.45
C LEU A 202 0.36 -2.57 0.71
N GLN A 203 -0.93 -2.60 1.05
CA GLN A 203 -1.69 -1.39 1.39
C GLN A 203 -1.07 -0.65 2.58
N THR A 204 -0.61 -1.39 3.58
CA THR A 204 0.12 -0.82 4.73
C THR A 204 1.45 -0.22 4.29
N LEU A 205 2.21 -0.88 3.41
CA LEU A 205 3.46 -0.33 2.85
C LEU A 205 3.24 0.98 2.09
N PHE A 206 2.21 1.07 1.24
CA PHE A 206 1.90 2.33 0.54
C PHE A 206 1.55 3.45 1.52
N LYS A 207 0.79 3.15 2.57
CA LYS A 207 0.46 4.13 3.62
C LYS A 207 1.70 4.56 4.41
N GLU A 208 2.61 3.64 4.70
CA GLU A 208 3.88 3.98 5.36
C GLU A 208 4.80 4.82 4.48
N ALA A 209 4.87 4.51 3.18
CA ALA A 209 5.62 5.30 2.21
C ALA A 209 5.08 6.72 2.07
N ASP A 210 3.75 6.86 1.96
CA ASP A 210 3.10 8.17 1.89
C ASP A 210 3.31 8.98 3.20
N ARG A 211 3.18 8.32 4.35
CA ARG A 211 3.47 8.92 5.67
C ARG A 211 4.90 9.41 5.83
N ARG A 212 5.85 8.78 5.15
CA ARG A 212 7.29 9.14 5.14
C ARG A 212 7.66 10.07 3.98
N ASN A 213 6.67 10.49 3.17
CA ASN A 213 6.84 11.32 1.99
C ASN A 213 7.92 10.80 1.02
N ALA A 214 7.99 9.46 0.88
CA ALA A 214 9.04 8.82 0.11
C ALA A 214 9.02 9.25 -1.37
N ASP A 215 10.19 9.47 -1.98
CA ASP A 215 10.29 9.73 -3.42
C ASP A 215 10.05 8.43 -4.21
N HIS A 216 10.63 7.34 -3.72
CA HIS A 216 10.55 6.01 -4.31
C HIS A 216 10.20 4.97 -3.22
N LEU A 217 9.19 4.14 -3.48
CA LEU A 217 8.91 2.94 -2.71
C LEU A 217 9.31 1.73 -3.55
N VAL A 218 10.24 0.92 -3.04
CA VAL A 218 10.67 -0.31 -3.69
C VAL A 218 10.21 -1.50 -2.86
N ILE A 219 9.31 -2.31 -3.43
CA ILE A 219 8.77 -3.50 -2.77
C ILE A 219 9.56 -4.72 -3.22
N LEU A 220 9.92 -5.60 -2.28
CA LEU A 220 10.57 -6.89 -2.54
C LEU A 220 10.11 -7.95 -1.53
N ASP A 221 10.12 -9.21 -1.94
CA ASP A 221 9.67 -10.35 -1.12
C ASP A 221 10.66 -10.68 0.01
N GLY A 222 10.14 -11.12 1.16
CA GLY A 222 10.93 -11.48 2.36
C GLY A 222 11.65 -12.84 2.30
N ASP A 223 11.46 -13.61 1.22
CA ASP A 223 11.98 -14.97 1.06
C ASP A 223 13.44 -15.03 0.57
N GLY A 224 14.00 -13.88 0.16
CA GLY A 224 15.37 -13.74 -0.33
C GLY A 224 15.60 -14.20 -1.77
N GLN A 225 14.54 -14.39 -2.57
CA GLN A 225 14.69 -14.71 -3.99
C GLN A 225 15.19 -13.51 -4.81
N HIS A 226 14.81 -12.30 -4.45
CA HIS A 226 15.24 -11.08 -5.14
C HIS A 226 16.60 -10.62 -4.61
N ASP A 227 17.48 -10.20 -5.51
CA ASP A 227 18.75 -9.58 -5.13
C ASP A 227 18.53 -8.10 -4.78
N PRO A 228 18.71 -7.67 -3.51
CA PRO A 228 18.44 -6.29 -3.11
C PRO A 228 19.34 -5.26 -3.81
N SER A 229 20.47 -5.66 -4.40
CA SER A 229 21.32 -4.76 -5.18
C SER A 229 20.64 -4.21 -6.44
N ASP A 230 19.62 -4.91 -6.94
CA ASP A 230 18.85 -4.48 -8.10
C ASP A 230 17.88 -3.31 -7.78
N ILE A 231 17.70 -2.93 -6.51
CA ILE A 231 16.92 -1.74 -6.09
C ILE A 231 17.36 -0.50 -6.88
N HIS A 232 18.67 -0.32 -7.06
CA HIS A 232 19.21 0.79 -7.84
C HIS A 232 18.78 0.75 -9.30
N LYS A 233 18.71 -0.43 -9.92
CA LYS A 233 18.30 -0.55 -11.33
C LYS A 233 16.86 -0.08 -11.53
N LEU A 234 15.95 -0.43 -10.60
CA LEU A 234 14.56 0.01 -10.68
C LEU A 234 14.44 1.53 -10.47
N VAL A 235 15.10 2.08 -9.44
CA VAL A 235 15.04 3.50 -9.12
C VAL A 235 15.71 4.35 -10.21
N ASP A 236 16.84 3.92 -10.76
CA ASP A 236 17.52 4.63 -11.84
C ASP A 236 16.68 4.64 -13.12
N ARG A 237 15.99 3.53 -13.44
CA ARG A 237 15.04 3.48 -14.55
C ARG A 237 13.89 4.45 -14.31
N GLN A 238 13.31 4.45 -13.11
CA GLN A 238 12.24 5.36 -12.73
C GLN A 238 12.66 6.83 -12.88
N ARG A 239 13.85 7.19 -12.39
CA ARG A 239 14.42 8.55 -12.53
C ARG A 239 14.66 8.95 -13.98
N THR A 240 15.17 8.04 -14.79
CA THR A 240 15.53 8.33 -16.19
C THR A 240 14.30 8.49 -17.09
N THR A 241 13.25 7.71 -16.82
CA THR A 241 12.03 7.67 -17.65
C THR A 241 10.93 8.57 -17.12
N GLY A 242 10.90 8.82 -15.81
CA GLY A 242 9.78 9.47 -15.13
C GLY A 242 8.60 8.53 -14.87
N ALA A 243 8.75 7.21 -15.09
CA ALA A 243 7.67 6.23 -14.97
C ALA A 243 7.15 6.10 -13.53
N GLU A 244 5.83 6.13 -13.34
CA GLU A 244 5.23 5.97 -12.01
C GLU A 244 5.40 4.56 -11.45
N LEU A 245 5.53 3.55 -12.32
CA LEU A 245 5.73 2.16 -11.95
C LEU A 245 6.87 1.53 -12.75
N VAL A 246 7.84 0.96 -12.04
CA VAL A 246 8.87 0.10 -12.64
C VAL A 246 8.73 -1.31 -12.11
N VAL A 247 8.63 -2.29 -13.00
CA VAL A 247 8.49 -3.70 -12.65
C VAL A 247 9.80 -4.43 -12.96
N GLY A 248 10.28 -5.24 -12.00
CA GLY A 248 11.37 -6.16 -12.27
C GLY A 248 10.92 -7.23 -13.26
N ASP A 249 11.73 -7.50 -14.28
CA ASP A 249 11.51 -8.57 -15.23
C ASP A 249 12.56 -9.67 -15.02
N ARG A 250 12.11 -10.86 -14.62
CA ARG A 250 12.98 -12.02 -14.43
C ARG A 250 13.43 -12.69 -15.75
N PHE A 251 12.92 -12.21 -16.88
CA PHE A 251 13.23 -12.69 -18.23
C PHE A 251 13.86 -11.61 -19.13
N GLY A 252 13.99 -10.38 -18.61
CA GLY A 252 14.46 -9.23 -19.35
C GLY A 252 15.96 -9.25 -19.62
N ASP A 253 16.42 -8.36 -20.49
CA ASP A 253 17.83 -8.22 -20.79
C ASP A 253 18.62 -7.85 -19.51
N GLY A 254 19.67 -8.62 -19.22
CA GLY A 254 20.47 -8.48 -18.01
C GLY A 254 19.91 -9.20 -16.77
N ALA A 255 18.83 -9.98 -16.90
CA ALA A 255 18.34 -10.85 -15.84
C ALA A 255 19.19 -12.12 -15.70
N GLU A 256 19.53 -12.48 -14.46
CA GLU A 256 20.15 -13.76 -14.12
C GLU A 256 19.13 -14.62 -13.37
N SER A 257 18.51 -15.57 -14.07
CA SER A 257 17.37 -16.35 -13.56
C SER A 257 17.25 -17.72 -14.23
N GLU A 258 17.40 -18.80 -13.46
CA GLU A 258 17.20 -20.18 -13.94
C GLU A 258 15.78 -20.67 -13.62
N VAL A 259 14.80 -20.22 -14.42
CA VAL A 259 13.39 -20.63 -14.24
C VAL A 259 13.13 -22.01 -14.88
N PRO A 260 12.55 -22.99 -14.15
CA PRO A 260 12.11 -24.25 -14.74
C PRO A 260 11.09 -24.06 -15.88
N LEU A 261 11.22 -24.85 -16.96
CA LEU A 261 10.40 -24.70 -18.18
C LEU A 261 8.88 -24.72 -17.93
N TYR A 262 8.39 -25.58 -17.04
CA TYR A 262 6.96 -25.66 -16.72
C TYR A 262 6.45 -24.38 -16.03
N ARG A 263 7.28 -23.77 -15.17
CA ARG A 263 6.97 -22.51 -14.48
C ARG A 263 7.02 -21.34 -15.47
N ARG A 264 7.96 -21.36 -16.40
CA ARG A 264 8.04 -20.38 -17.50
C ARG A 264 6.76 -20.38 -18.34
N PHE A 265 6.28 -21.56 -18.75
CA PHE A 265 5.01 -21.67 -19.48
C PHE A 265 3.81 -21.14 -18.68
N GLY A 266 3.71 -21.52 -17.40
CA GLY A 266 2.64 -21.04 -16.52
C GLY A 266 2.65 -19.51 -16.37
N LEU A 267 3.82 -18.91 -16.17
CA LEU A 267 3.99 -17.46 -16.10
C LEU A 267 3.61 -16.76 -17.40
N THR A 268 4.00 -17.31 -18.57
CA THR A 268 3.58 -16.77 -19.86
C THR A 268 2.06 -16.72 -20.00
N VAL A 269 1.36 -17.80 -19.62
CA VAL A 269 -0.12 -17.84 -19.67
C VAL A 269 -0.71 -16.78 -18.73
N VAL A 270 -0.19 -16.66 -17.51
CA VAL A 270 -0.66 -15.67 -16.52
C VAL A 270 -0.42 -14.23 -17.01
N ASN A 271 0.74 -13.95 -17.59
CA ASN A 271 1.09 -12.62 -18.11
C ASN A 271 0.19 -12.24 -19.29
N VAL A 272 -0.07 -13.17 -20.22
CA VAL A 272 -1.01 -12.95 -21.34
C VAL A 272 -2.40 -12.65 -20.80
N LEU A 273 -2.93 -13.48 -19.90
CA LEU A 273 -4.28 -13.30 -19.36
C LEU A 273 -4.40 -12.02 -18.54
N THR A 274 -3.38 -11.64 -17.79
CA THR A 274 -3.37 -10.40 -17.00
C THR A 274 -3.39 -9.17 -17.91
N ASN A 275 -2.53 -9.10 -18.92
CA ASN A 275 -2.52 -8.00 -19.90
C ASN A 275 -3.85 -7.90 -20.67
N LEU A 276 -4.40 -9.04 -21.10
CA LEU A 276 -5.73 -9.07 -21.74
C LEU A 276 -6.84 -8.64 -20.79
N SER A 277 -6.74 -8.94 -19.48
CA SER A 277 -7.74 -8.53 -18.49
C SER A 277 -7.81 -7.02 -18.31
N MET A 278 -6.70 -6.32 -18.59
CA MET A 278 -6.60 -4.87 -18.60
C MET A 278 -7.00 -4.27 -19.96
N GLY A 279 -7.37 -5.09 -20.94
CA GLY A 279 -7.74 -4.63 -22.28
C GLY A 279 -6.54 -4.33 -23.19
N VAL A 280 -5.32 -4.66 -22.76
CA VAL A 280 -4.11 -4.45 -23.54
C VAL A 280 -3.95 -5.63 -24.51
N VAL A 281 -4.35 -5.41 -25.77
CA VAL A 281 -4.29 -6.46 -26.82
C VAL A 281 -2.95 -6.47 -27.55
N ARG A 282 -2.29 -5.31 -27.66
CA ARG A 282 -1.03 -5.21 -28.37
C ARG A 282 0.14 -5.54 -27.43
N SER A 283 1.01 -6.43 -27.90
CA SER A 283 2.11 -6.99 -27.12
C SER A 283 3.23 -5.99 -26.80
N ASP A 284 3.29 -4.86 -27.49
CA ASP A 284 4.27 -3.78 -27.27
C ASP A 284 3.98 -2.96 -26.01
N ALA A 285 2.75 -3.00 -25.50
CA ALA A 285 2.34 -2.35 -24.25
C ALA A 285 2.14 -3.36 -23.11
N TRP A 286 2.60 -4.60 -23.29
CA TRP A 286 2.45 -5.64 -22.27
C TRP A 286 3.54 -5.51 -21.22
N VAL A 287 3.13 -5.68 -19.96
CA VAL A 287 4.07 -5.94 -18.87
C VAL A 287 4.50 -7.39 -18.98
N ALA A 288 5.80 -7.62 -19.24
CA ALA A 288 6.42 -8.91 -19.44
C ALA A 288 6.35 -9.81 -18.20
N ASP A 289 6.46 -9.26 -16.99
CA ASP A 289 6.40 -10.02 -15.72
C ASP A 289 5.38 -9.47 -14.71
N THR A 290 4.09 -9.71 -15.00
CA THR A 290 2.97 -9.23 -14.17
C THR A 290 2.93 -9.79 -12.75
N GLN A 291 3.72 -10.83 -12.46
CA GLN A 291 3.75 -11.54 -11.17
C GLN A 291 5.05 -11.29 -10.41
N ASN A 292 5.93 -10.40 -10.88
CA ASN A 292 7.08 -10.01 -10.08
C ASN A 292 6.64 -9.15 -8.89
N GLY A 293 7.06 -9.54 -7.68
CA GLY A 293 6.89 -8.76 -6.45
C GLY A 293 7.87 -7.60 -6.35
N PHE A 294 8.98 -7.65 -7.12
CA PHE A 294 9.99 -6.61 -7.14
C PHE A 294 9.56 -5.43 -8.01
N ARG A 295 9.10 -4.35 -7.37
CA ARG A 295 8.52 -3.18 -8.06
C ARG A 295 8.93 -1.88 -7.38
N ALA A 296 9.14 -0.83 -8.17
CA ALA A 296 9.34 0.52 -7.69
C ALA A 296 8.16 1.42 -8.07
N TYR A 297 7.76 2.28 -7.14
CA TYR A 297 6.64 3.20 -7.25
C TYR A 297 7.12 4.61 -6.95
N ASP A 298 6.74 5.57 -7.79
CA ASP A 298 7.05 6.97 -7.57
C ASP A 298 6.11 7.60 -6.54
N ARG A 299 6.36 8.85 -6.17
CA ARG A 299 5.53 9.61 -5.24
C ARG A 299 4.05 9.67 -5.67
N GLN A 300 3.74 9.77 -6.96
CA GLN A 300 2.36 9.81 -7.44
C GLN A 300 1.65 8.47 -7.26
N ALA A 301 2.28 7.37 -7.67
CA ALA A 301 1.77 6.02 -7.48
C ALA A 301 1.59 5.70 -6.00
N ILE A 302 2.55 6.06 -5.14
CA ILE A 302 2.46 5.88 -3.68
C ILE A 302 1.19 6.52 -3.12
N ARG A 303 0.95 7.80 -3.42
CA ARG A 303 -0.19 8.57 -2.87
C ARG A 303 -1.55 8.00 -3.27
N THR A 304 -1.69 7.67 -4.54
CA THR A 304 -2.96 7.14 -5.08
C THR A 304 -3.21 5.71 -4.63
N LEU A 305 -2.18 4.86 -4.53
CA LEU A 305 -2.31 3.49 -4.01
C LEU A 305 -2.55 3.49 -2.49
N ALA A 306 -1.97 4.44 -1.74
CA ALA A 306 -2.20 4.59 -0.30
C ALA A 306 -3.66 4.91 0.04
N THR A 307 -4.37 5.58 -0.88
CA THR A 307 -5.76 6.03 -0.75
C THR A 307 -6.76 5.15 -1.48
N ALA A 308 -6.30 4.16 -2.26
CA ALA A 308 -7.18 3.22 -2.95
C ALA A 308 -8.00 2.38 -1.95
N ASP A 309 -9.26 2.15 -2.29
CA ASP A 309 -10.14 1.27 -1.52
C ASP A 309 -9.68 -0.19 -1.67
N SER A 310 -8.91 -0.64 -0.67
CA SER A 310 -8.34 -1.99 -0.50
C SER A 310 -7.80 -2.64 -1.77
N LEU A 311 -6.48 -2.60 -1.96
CA LEU A 311 -5.77 -3.66 -2.69
C LEU A 311 -6.20 -5.00 -2.07
N GLY A 312 -6.85 -5.88 -2.86
CA GLY A 312 -7.67 -6.97 -2.31
C GLY A 312 -6.91 -7.82 -1.28
N GLU A 313 -7.62 -8.37 -0.29
CA GLU A 313 -7.07 -9.17 0.83
C GLU A 313 -6.37 -10.50 0.39
N HIS A 314 -6.14 -10.72 -0.91
CA HIS A 314 -5.66 -11.97 -1.50
C HIS A 314 -4.53 -11.71 -2.52
N MET A 315 -3.90 -12.77 -3.04
CA MET A 315 -2.79 -12.72 -4.03
C MET A 315 -3.12 -12.02 -5.37
N ASN A 316 -4.33 -11.49 -5.56
CA ASN A 316 -4.68 -10.67 -6.72
C ASN A 316 -4.10 -9.25 -6.65
N ALA A 317 -3.50 -8.85 -5.52
CA ALA A 317 -2.96 -7.51 -5.33
C ALA A 317 -1.99 -7.07 -6.44
N SER A 318 -1.16 -7.98 -6.96
CA SER A 318 -0.26 -7.71 -8.09
C SER A 318 -1.01 -7.32 -9.36
N THR A 319 -2.18 -7.92 -9.61
CA THR A 319 -3.08 -7.59 -10.72
C THR A 319 -3.85 -6.31 -10.43
N ASP A 320 -4.35 -6.12 -9.21
CA ASP A 320 -5.10 -4.92 -8.81
C ASP A 320 -4.23 -3.66 -8.96
N ILE A 321 -2.94 -3.73 -8.62
CA ILE A 321 -1.97 -2.65 -8.83
C ILE A 321 -1.83 -2.31 -10.32
N LEU A 322 -1.75 -3.32 -11.19
CA LEU A 322 -1.64 -3.08 -12.64
C LEU A 322 -2.94 -2.50 -13.22
N HIS A 323 -4.11 -2.95 -12.73
CA HIS A 323 -5.40 -2.33 -13.07
C HIS A 323 -5.47 -0.87 -12.58
N HIS A 324 -4.99 -0.59 -11.37
CA HIS A 324 -4.91 0.77 -10.83
C HIS A 324 -3.99 1.65 -11.69
N ALA A 325 -2.81 1.15 -12.04
CA ALA A 325 -1.86 1.82 -12.93
C ALA A 325 -2.47 2.10 -14.31
N HIS A 326 -3.17 1.12 -14.89
CA HIS A 326 -3.87 1.29 -16.16
C HIS A 326 -4.97 2.35 -16.08
N ASN A 327 -5.79 2.33 -15.02
CA ASN A 327 -6.88 3.29 -14.83
C ASN A 327 -6.37 4.73 -14.60
N HIS A 328 -5.21 4.88 -13.96
CA HIS A 328 -4.57 6.17 -13.74
C HIS A 328 -3.58 6.55 -14.85
N LYS A 329 -3.44 5.72 -15.89
CA LYS A 329 -2.57 5.91 -17.06
C LYS A 329 -1.10 6.14 -16.69
N TYR A 330 -0.58 5.33 -15.77
CA TYR A 330 0.84 5.34 -15.44
C TYR A 330 1.67 4.89 -16.63
N ASP A 331 2.84 5.52 -16.75
CA ASP A 331 3.93 4.98 -17.53
C ASP A 331 4.53 3.82 -16.73
N ILE A 332 4.55 2.64 -17.37
CA ILE A 332 5.08 1.40 -16.79
C ILE A 332 6.34 1.02 -17.55
N GLU A 333 7.43 0.86 -16.80
CA GLU A 333 8.73 0.47 -17.34
C GLU A 333 9.19 -0.87 -16.75
N GLU A 334 10.06 -1.58 -17.46
CA GLU A 334 10.56 -2.88 -17.03
C GLU A 334 12.09 -2.90 -17.01
N VAL A 335 12.66 -3.64 -16.05
CA VAL A 335 14.11 -3.76 -15.88
C VAL A 335 14.48 -5.20 -15.55
N GLY A 336 15.49 -5.74 -16.22
CA GLY A 336 16.04 -7.07 -15.92
C GLY A 336 16.53 -7.19 -14.47
N THR A 337 15.95 -8.14 -13.73
CA THR A 337 16.28 -8.40 -12.31
C THR A 337 16.74 -9.84 -12.08
N THR A 338 17.59 -10.02 -11.08
CA THR A 338 18.17 -11.30 -10.68
C THR A 338 17.24 -11.99 -9.70
N VAL A 339 16.84 -13.22 -10.02
CA VAL A 339 15.96 -14.03 -9.16
C VAL A 339 16.64 -15.36 -8.87
N ARG A 340 16.99 -15.57 -7.60
CA ARG A 340 17.64 -16.79 -7.11
C ARG A 340 16.56 -17.78 -6.67
N TYR A 341 16.49 -18.92 -7.35
CA TYR A 341 15.64 -20.03 -6.92
C TYR A 341 16.44 -20.97 -6.04
N ASP A 342 16.25 -20.87 -4.72
CA ASP A 342 16.79 -21.86 -3.80
C ASP A 342 15.98 -23.16 -3.96
N ILE A 343 16.59 -24.21 -4.50
CA ILE A 343 15.92 -25.49 -4.80
C ILE A 343 15.66 -26.29 -3.50
N GLU A 344 16.22 -25.85 -2.36
CA GLU A 344 16.06 -26.51 -1.08
C GLU A 344 14.84 -25.99 -0.30
N ASN A 345 13.74 -26.74 -0.44
CA ASN A 345 12.49 -26.67 0.34
C ASN A 345 11.38 -25.74 -0.19
N ALA A 346 10.98 -25.90 -1.45
CA ALA A 346 9.65 -25.47 -1.90
C ALA A 346 8.55 -26.37 -1.27
N SER A 347 8.19 -26.12 -0.01
CA SER A 347 6.95 -26.59 0.62
C SER A 347 6.14 -25.35 1.00
N THR A 348 4.90 -25.14 0.55
CA THR A 348 3.71 -25.95 0.89
C THR A 348 2.54 -25.53 -0.03
N HIS A 349 1.68 -26.48 -0.41
CA HIS A 349 0.55 -26.41 -1.37
C HIS A 349 0.89 -26.65 -2.85
N ASN A 350 0.20 -27.65 -3.40
CA ASN A 350 0.32 -28.18 -4.76
C ASN A 350 0.37 -27.04 -5.82
N PRO A 351 1.56 -26.68 -6.34
CA PRO A 351 1.76 -25.47 -7.15
C PRO A 351 0.90 -25.46 -8.41
N VAL A 352 0.61 -26.66 -8.93
CA VAL A 352 -0.24 -26.85 -10.11
C VAL A 352 -1.70 -26.54 -9.80
N LYS A 353 -2.23 -26.98 -8.65
CA LYS A 353 -3.61 -26.65 -8.24
C LYS A 353 -3.76 -25.16 -8.00
N HIS A 354 -2.78 -24.52 -7.35
CA HIS A 354 -2.82 -23.10 -7.09
C HIS A 354 -2.73 -22.28 -8.39
N GLY A 355 -1.82 -22.65 -9.30
CA GLY A 355 -1.74 -22.06 -10.64
C GLY A 355 -3.04 -22.20 -11.44
N ALA A 356 -3.70 -23.36 -11.37
CA ALA A 356 -4.99 -23.56 -12.04
C ALA A 356 -6.10 -22.64 -11.49
N ILE A 357 -6.12 -22.38 -10.17
CA ILE A 357 -7.06 -21.44 -9.55
C ILE A 357 -6.82 -20.02 -10.09
N ILE A 358 -5.57 -19.55 -10.09
CA ILE A 358 -5.20 -18.23 -10.60
C ILE A 358 -5.61 -18.08 -12.07
N VAL A 359 -5.25 -19.04 -12.92
CA VAL A 359 -5.62 -19.03 -14.35
C VAL A 359 -7.14 -19.01 -14.52
N SER A 360 -7.89 -19.80 -13.75
CA SER A 360 -9.36 -19.81 -13.83
C SER A 360 -9.98 -18.47 -13.42
N ASN A 361 -9.43 -17.81 -12.40
CA ASN A 361 -9.88 -16.50 -11.94
C ASN A 361 -9.57 -15.40 -12.96
N LEU A 362 -8.37 -15.44 -13.56
CA LEU A 362 -7.98 -14.53 -14.63
C LEU A 362 -8.86 -14.74 -15.86
N LEU A 363 -9.05 -15.98 -16.33
CA LEU A 363 -9.93 -16.29 -17.45
C LEU A 363 -11.34 -15.72 -17.26
N ARG A 364 -11.95 -15.94 -16.09
CA ARG A 364 -13.26 -15.36 -15.76
C ARG A 364 -13.23 -13.83 -15.76
N THR A 365 -12.13 -13.22 -15.34
CA THR A 365 -11.97 -11.76 -15.33
C THR A 365 -11.86 -11.21 -16.74
N VAL A 366 -11.06 -11.82 -17.61
CA VAL A 366 -10.97 -11.43 -19.03
C VAL A 366 -12.31 -11.64 -19.74
N GLU A 367 -12.97 -12.77 -19.51
CA GLU A 367 -14.30 -13.08 -20.07
C GLU A 367 -15.32 -12.02 -19.65
N ARG A 368 -15.33 -11.64 -18.36
CA ARG A 368 -16.28 -10.64 -17.84
C ARG A 368 -15.96 -9.21 -18.29
N LYS A 369 -14.69 -8.81 -18.34
CA LYS A 369 -14.28 -7.43 -18.68
C LYS A 369 -14.17 -7.18 -20.18
N HIS A 370 -13.78 -8.21 -20.94
CA HIS A 370 -13.50 -8.13 -22.39
C HIS A 370 -14.12 -9.30 -23.17
N PRO A 371 -15.45 -9.48 -23.09
CA PRO A 371 -16.15 -10.61 -23.73
C PRO A 371 -15.98 -10.66 -25.25
N VAL A 372 -15.87 -9.50 -25.91
CA VAL A 372 -15.64 -9.41 -27.37
C VAL A 372 -14.29 -9.99 -27.77
N LEU A 373 -13.25 -9.78 -26.97
CA LEU A 373 -11.91 -10.29 -27.27
C LEU A 373 -11.81 -11.80 -27.05
N VAL A 374 -12.43 -12.32 -25.98
CA VAL A 374 -12.32 -13.75 -25.62
C VAL A 374 -13.26 -14.63 -26.43
N LEU A 375 -14.48 -14.18 -26.68
CA LEU A 375 -15.52 -15.00 -27.30
C LEU A 375 -15.85 -14.52 -28.72
N GLY A 376 -15.84 -13.21 -28.94
CA GLY A 376 -16.17 -12.60 -30.23
C GLY A 376 -15.13 -12.83 -31.31
N MET A 377 -13.85 -12.53 -31.05
CA MET A 377 -12.77 -12.71 -32.04
C MET A 377 -12.57 -14.17 -32.46
N PRO A 378 -12.47 -15.16 -31.54
CA PRO A 378 -12.41 -16.57 -31.93
C PRO A 378 -13.70 -17.03 -32.62
N GLY A 379 -14.86 -16.56 -32.17
CA GLY A 379 -16.14 -16.84 -32.81
C GLY A 379 -16.20 -16.34 -34.26
N PHE A 380 -15.70 -15.13 -34.49
CA PHE A 380 -15.60 -14.53 -35.81
C PHE A 380 -14.66 -15.33 -36.71
N LEU A 381 -13.45 -15.65 -36.22
CA LEU A 381 -12.50 -16.47 -36.98
C LEU A 381 -13.08 -17.85 -37.31
N SER A 382 -13.70 -18.52 -36.33
CA SER A 382 -14.38 -19.81 -36.52
C SER A 382 -15.47 -19.72 -37.58
N THR A 383 -16.26 -18.65 -37.56
CA THR A 383 -17.29 -18.39 -38.58
C THR A 383 -16.68 -18.27 -39.98
N PHE A 384 -15.59 -17.53 -40.12
CA PHE A 384 -14.89 -17.37 -41.41
C PHE A 384 -14.25 -18.68 -41.89
N VAL A 385 -13.67 -19.47 -40.99
CA VAL A 385 -13.13 -20.80 -41.30
C VAL A 385 -14.25 -21.71 -41.78
N GLY A 386 -15.39 -21.74 -41.06
CA GLY A 386 -16.56 -22.52 -41.44
C GLY A 386 -17.11 -22.13 -42.82
N LEU A 387 -17.23 -20.83 -43.10
CA LEU A 387 -17.62 -20.32 -44.41
C LEU A 387 -16.60 -20.67 -45.50
N GLY A 388 -15.31 -20.65 -45.19
CA GLY A 388 -14.24 -21.07 -46.10
C GLY A 388 -14.35 -22.55 -46.47
N ILE A 389 -14.58 -23.43 -45.49
CA ILE A 389 -14.81 -24.87 -45.73
C ILE A 389 -16.10 -25.07 -46.53
N ALA A 390 -17.17 -24.33 -46.24
CA ALA A 390 -18.42 -24.40 -47.00
C ALA A 390 -18.20 -24.01 -48.47
N TYR A 391 -17.53 -22.88 -48.71
CA TYR A 391 -17.20 -22.42 -50.06
C TYR A 391 -16.35 -23.44 -50.81
N TRP A 392 -15.31 -23.98 -50.16
CA TRP A 392 -14.46 -25.01 -50.74
C TRP A 392 -15.25 -26.28 -51.08
N THR A 393 -16.16 -26.71 -50.20
CA THR A 393 -17.03 -27.88 -50.43
C THR A 393 -17.95 -27.68 -51.63
N ILE A 394 -18.59 -26.50 -51.73
CA ILE A 394 -19.47 -26.16 -52.86
C ILE A 394 -18.67 -26.08 -54.17
N SER A 395 -17.51 -25.43 -54.14
CA SER A 395 -16.63 -25.31 -55.32
C SER A 395 -16.13 -26.67 -55.80
N SER A 396 -15.74 -27.55 -54.87
CA SER A 396 -15.32 -28.90 -55.18
C SER A 396 -16.46 -29.70 -55.81
N TYR A 397 -17.68 -29.61 -55.28
CA TYR A 397 -18.85 -30.25 -55.87
C TYR A 397 -19.11 -29.81 -57.31
N ILE A 398 -18.97 -28.52 -57.62
CA ILE A 398 -19.17 -28.01 -58.99
C ILE A 398 -18.14 -28.60 -59.97
N GLN A 399 -16.92 -28.90 -59.51
CA GLN A 399 -15.85 -29.42 -60.36
C GLN A 399 -15.90 -30.95 -60.52
N THR A 400 -16.18 -31.67 -59.43
CA THR A 400 -16.09 -33.14 -59.40
C THR A 400 -17.45 -33.83 -59.52
N ASN A 401 -18.56 -33.10 -59.31
CA ASN A 401 -19.91 -33.63 -59.09
C ASN A 401 -20.02 -34.58 -57.88
N GLU A 402 -19.02 -34.62 -56.99
CA GLU A 402 -19.05 -35.42 -55.78
C GLU A 402 -19.28 -34.51 -54.56
N PHE A 403 -20.33 -34.80 -53.79
CA PHE A 403 -20.66 -34.04 -52.59
C PHE A 403 -20.10 -34.70 -51.34
N SER A 404 -19.18 -34.02 -50.66
CA SER A 404 -18.65 -34.50 -49.38
C SER A 404 -19.51 -34.05 -48.21
N LEU A 405 -20.37 -34.96 -47.73
CA LEU A 405 -21.25 -34.72 -46.58
C LEU A 405 -20.47 -34.38 -45.31
N GLY A 406 -19.29 -35.00 -45.10
CA GLY A 406 -18.46 -34.76 -43.92
C GLY A 406 -17.97 -33.32 -43.83
N PHE A 407 -17.44 -32.77 -44.93
CA PHE A 407 -16.98 -31.38 -44.94
C PHE A 407 -18.13 -30.38 -44.83
N ALA A 408 -19.29 -30.68 -45.42
CA ALA A 408 -20.49 -29.87 -45.24
C ALA A 408 -20.93 -29.81 -43.76
N MET A 409 -20.93 -30.95 -43.06
CA MET A 409 -21.25 -30.99 -41.62
C MET A 409 -20.25 -30.21 -40.77
N VAL A 410 -18.94 -30.38 -41.03
CA VAL A 410 -17.88 -29.63 -40.32
C VAL A 410 -18.04 -28.13 -40.57
N ALA A 411 -18.28 -27.72 -41.81
CA ALA A 411 -18.50 -26.32 -42.17
C ALA A 411 -19.71 -25.72 -41.44
N SER A 412 -20.86 -26.40 -41.46
CA SER A 412 -22.08 -25.95 -40.77
C SER A 412 -21.87 -25.86 -39.26
N PHE A 413 -21.27 -26.88 -38.65
CA PHE A 413 -21.03 -26.90 -37.21
C PHE A 413 -20.07 -25.78 -36.78
N THR A 414 -18.95 -25.62 -37.48
CA THR A 414 -17.93 -24.61 -37.17
C THR A 414 -18.48 -23.19 -37.33
N THR A 415 -19.28 -22.98 -38.39
CA THR A 415 -19.98 -21.71 -38.62
C THR A 415 -20.98 -21.41 -37.51
N LEU A 416 -21.80 -22.39 -37.14
CA LEU A 416 -22.83 -22.23 -36.12
C LEU A 416 -22.21 -21.91 -34.74
N VAL A 417 -21.18 -22.66 -34.33
CA VAL A 417 -20.44 -22.41 -33.09
C VAL A 417 -19.83 -21.01 -33.10
N GLY A 418 -19.25 -20.59 -34.22
CA GLY A 418 -18.67 -19.25 -34.37
C GLY A 418 -19.71 -18.14 -34.20
N VAL A 419 -20.87 -18.27 -34.85
CA VAL A 419 -21.97 -17.31 -34.76
C VAL A 419 -22.51 -17.24 -33.33
N PHE A 420 -22.75 -18.37 -32.66
CA PHE A 420 -23.21 -18.38 -31.27
C PHE A 420 -22.21 -17.73 -30.31
N ALA A 421 -20.91 -17.96 -30.51
CA ALA A 421 -19.86 -17.32 -29.74
C ALA A 421 -19.87 -15.79 -29.93
N CYS A 422 -20.00 -15.29 -31.17
CA CYS A 422 -20.15 -13.86 -31.46
C CYS A 422 -21.38 -13.24 -30.78
N PHE A 423 -22.55 -13.88 -30.89
CA PHE A 423 -23.77 -13.39 -30.25
C PHE A 423 -23.63 -13.33 -28.73
N SER A 424 -23.09 -14.40 -28.13
CA SER A 424 -22.84 -14.45 -26.69
C SER A 424 -21.87 -13.36 -26.25
N ALA A 425 -20.85 -13.05 -27.06
CA ALA A 425 -19.89 -11.98 -26.78
C ALA A 425 -20.55 -10.60 -26.79
N ILE A 426 -21.42 -10.35 -27.76
CA ILE A 426 -22.18 -9.09 -27.89
C ILE A 426 -23.15 -8.93 -26.72
N ILE A 427 -23.88 -9.99 -26.36
CA ILE A 427 -24.81 -9.97 -25.23
C ILE A 427 -24.06 -9.68 -23.93
N LEU A 428 -22.96 -10.39 -23.68
CA LEU A 428 -22.18 -10.21 -22.46
C LEU A 428 -21.57 -8.80 -22.39
N HIS A 429 -21.09 -8.27 -23.53
CA HIS A 429 -20.61 -6.89 -23.62
C HIS A 429 -21.73 -5.87 -23.35
N SER A 430 -22.91 -6.06 -23.94
CA SER A 430 -24.05 -5.16 -23.76
C SER A 430 -24.54 -5.14 -22.31
N LEU A 431 -24.58 -6.31 -21.66
CA LEU A 431 -24.93 -6.41 -20.24
C LEU A 431 -23.92 -5.68 -19.36
N GLN A 432 -22.62 -5.85 -19.63
CA GLN A 432 -21.58 -5.15 -18.89
C GLN A 432 -21.67 -3.63 -19.05
N THR A 433 -21.89 -3.12 -20.27
CA THR A 433 -21.94 -1.67 -20.53
C THR A 433 -23.19 -1.00 -19.95
N HIS A 434 -24.30 -1.73 -19.79
CA HIS A 434 -25.58 -1.15 -19.34
C HIS A 434 -25.99 -1.52 -17.90
N TYR A 435 -25.45 -2.59 -17.33
CA TYR A 435 -25.84 -3.09 -16.00
C TYR A 435 -24.65 -3.40 -15.07
N GLY A 436 -23.41 -3.28 -15.55
CA GLY A 436 -22.18 -3.39 -14.75
C GLY A 436 -21.59 -2.03 -14.45
#